data_AF-A0A523SP07-F1
#
_entry.id   AF-A0A523SP07-F1
#
_cell.length_a   1.000
_cell.length_b   1.000
_cell.length_c   1.000
_cell.angle_alpha   90.00
_cell.angle_beta   90.00
_cell.angle_gamma   90.00
#
_symmetry.space_group_name_H-M   'P 1'
#
loop_
_entity.id
_entity.type
_entity.pdbx_description
1 polymer ?
#
loop_
_entity_poly.entity_id
_entity_poly.type
_entity_poly.pdbx_seq_one_letter_code
_entity_poly.pdbx_strand_id
1 'polypeptide(L)' 'MEKAAISLEKINLDYDQEADVLYMSFGEPREAKDSVEVEDGVIYRITDNEVVGITIIDFKARTLKTA' A
#
# COMPACT_ATOMS: atom_id res chain seq x y z
N MET A 1 -31.80 -5.82 0.06
CA MET A 1 -30.35 -5.81 0.33
C MET A 1 -29.77 -4.66 -0.46
N GLU A 2 -29.41 -3.60 0.24
CA GLU A 2 -28.78 -2.41 -0.34
C GLU A 2 -27.41 -2.83 -0.88
N LYS A 3 -27.24 -2.74 -2.21
CA LYS A 3 -25.92 -2.91 -2.83
C LYS A 3 -25.09 -1.74 -2.32
N ALA A 4 -24.15 -1.99 -1.42
CA ALA A 4 -23.12 -1.01 -1.12
C ALA A 4 -22.49 -0.60 -2.46
N ALA A 5 -22.66 0.65 -2.86
CA ALA A 5 -21.91 1.22 -3.96
C ALA A 5 -20.47 1.37 -3.47
N ILE A 6 -19.69 0.30 -3.59
CA ILE A 6 -18.26 0.33 -3.31
C ILE A 6 -17.63 1.07 -4.48
N SER A 7 -17.49 2.38 -4.36
CA SER A 7 -16.60 3.15 -5.22
C SER A 7 -15.19 2.71 -4.87
N LEU A 8 -14.63 1.77 -5.64
CA LEU A 8 -13.21 1.44 -5.54
C LEU A 8 -12.44 2.69 -5.99
N GLU A 9 -11.79 3.36 -5.04
CA GLU A 9 -10.78 4.34 -5.41
C GLU A 9 -9.73 3.66 -6.28
N LYS A 10 -9.18 4.41 -7.24
CA LYS A 10 -8.15 3.89 -8.14
C LYS A 10 -6.96 3.39 -7.31
N ILE A 11 -6.59 2.12 -7.48
CA ILE A 11 -5.40 1.55 -6.82
C ILE A 11 -4.28 1.53 -7.85
N ASN A 12 -3.17 2.19 -7.55
CA ASN A 12 -1.95 2.10 -8.34
C ASN A 12 -0.95 1.22 -7.62
N LEU A 13 -0.38 0.27 -8.35
CA LEU A 13 0.64 -0.65 -7.86
C LEU A 13 1.90 -0.43 -8.68
N ASP A 14 3.03 -0.25 -7.99
CA ASP A 14 4.34 -0.13 -8.58
C ASP A 14 5.31 -1.03 -7.83
N TYR A 15 5.90 -1.99 -8.54
CA TYR A 15 6.81 -2.96 -7.95
C TYR A 15 8.23 -2.69 -8.45
N ASP A 16 9.10 -2.30 -7.51
CA ASP A 16 10.53 -2.18 -7.75
C ASP A 16 11.18 -3.55 -7.60
N GLN A 17 11.55 -4.13 -8.74
CA GLN A 17 12.17 -5.45 -8.81
C GLN A 17 13.58 -5.48 -8.22
N GLU A 18 14.33 -4.38 -8.30
CA GLU A 18 15.72 -4.29 -7.85
C GLU A 18 15.78 -4.15 -6.33
N ALA A 19 14.89 -3.34 -5.74
CA ALA A 19 14.80 -3.14 -4.30
C ALA A 19 13.95 -4.19 -3.56
N ASP A 20 13.18 -5.01 -4.29
CA ASP A 20 12.14 -5.89 -3.75
C ASP A 20 11.07 -5.16 -2.91
N VAL A 21 10.58 -4.03 -3.43
CA VAL A 21 9.60 -3.16 -2.76
C VAL A 21 8.34 -3.00 -3.60
N LEU A 22 7.18 -3.20 -2.99
CA LEU A 22 5.87 -2.89 -3.59
C LEU A 22 5.32 -1.59 -3.02
N TYR A 23 5.03 -0.62 -3.89
CA TYR A 23 4.29 0.59 -3.57
C TYR A 23 2.83 0.44 -4.02
N MET A 24 1.90 0.70 -3.11
CA MET A 24 0.47 0.73 -3.35
C MET A 24 -0.06 2.11 -2.99
N SER A 25 -0.72 2.80 -3.91
CA SER A 25 -1.32 4.12 -3.68
C SER A 25 -2.83 4.06 -3.93
N PHE A 26 -3.60 4.74 -3.09
CA PHE A 26 -5.06 4.79 -3.15
C PHE A 26 -5.54 6.16 -3.64
N GLY A 27 -6.47 6.16 -4.59
CA GLY A 27 -7.06 7.36 -5.16
C GLY A 27 -6.09 8.14 -6.04
N GLU A 28 -6.26 9.47 -6.04
CA GLU A 28 -5.36 10.38 -6.75
C GLU A 28 -3.98 10.42 -6.07
N PRO A 29 -2.87 10.46 -6.84
CA PRO A 29 -1.53 10.55 -6.28
C PRO A 29 -1.40 11.76 -5.36
N ARG A 30 -1.13 11.50 -4.08
CA ARG A 30 -0.91 12.52 -3.06
C ARG A 30 0.34 12.22 -2.25
N GLU A 31 1.07 13.26 -1.89
CA GLU A 31 2.26 13.15 -1.06
C GLU A 31 1.88 12.72 0.35
N ALA A 32 2.63 11.77 0.90
CA ALA A 32 2.48 11.31 2.28
C ALA A 32 3.13 12.34 3.22
N LYS A 33 2.40 12.80 4.25
CA LYS A 33 2.96 13.70 5.28
C LYS A 33 3.54 12.94 6.46
N ASP A 34 3.10 11.70 6.66
CA ASP A 34 3.51 10.84 7.75
C ASP A 34 3.57 9.38 7.29
N SER A 35 4.26 8.54 8.05
CA SER A 35 4.33 7.10 7.81
C SER A 35 4.44 6.31 9.11
N VAL A 36 3.75 5.18 9.16
CA VAL A 36 3.78 4.27 10.31
C VAL A 36 4.07 2.85 9.82
N GLU A 37 5.10 2.24 10.37
CA GLU A 37 5.35 0.80 10.20
C GLU A 37 4.39 0.03 11.12
N VAL A 38 3.50 -0.75 10.52
CA VAL A 38 2.44 -1.48 11.24
C VAL A 38 2.82 -2.93 11.51
N GLU A 39 3.65 -3.49 10.64
CA GLU A 39 4.27 -4.80 10.76
C GLU A 39 5.68 -4.67 10.18
N ASP A 40 6.60 -5.56 10.57
CA ASP A 40 7.95 -5.60 10.02
C ASP A 40 7.89 -5.55 8.49
N GLY A 41 8.41 -4.48 7.88
CA GLY A 41 8.43 -4.22 6.44
C GLY A 41 7.08 -3.89 5.78
N VAL A 42 6.04 -3.56 6.54
CA VAL A 42 4.75 -3.03 6.03
C VAL A 42 4.53 -1.64 6.59
N ILE A 43 4.57 -0.65 5.70
CA ILE A 43 4.54 0.76 6.07
C ILE A 43 3.30 1.42 5.49
N TYR A 44 2.48 2.03 6.36
CA TYR A 44 1.36 2.86 5.95
C TYR A 44 1.84 4.28 5.71
N ARG A 45 1.47 4.83 4.55
CA ARG A 45 1.69 6.23 4.17
C ARG A 45 0.41 7.01 4.46
N ILE A 46 0.51 8.08 5.24
CA ILE A 46 -0.65 8.78 5.81
C ILE A 46 -0.57 10.27 5.46
N THR A 47 -1.70 10.86 5.10
CA THR A 47 -1.90 12.30 4.92
C THR A 47 -3.29 12.67 5.39
N ASP A 48 -3.40 13.78 6.12
CA ASP A 48 -4.67 14.32 6.62
C ASP A 48 -5.51 13.25 7.36
N ASN A 49 -4.84 12.42 8.17
CA ASN A 49 -5.41 11.31 8.94
C ASN A 49 -5.99 10.15 8.11
N GLU A 50 -5.68 10.07 6.82
CA GLU A 50 -6.10 8.99 5.92
C GLU A 50 -4.89 8.19 5.42
N VAL A 51 -5.07 6.88 5.26
CA VAL A 51 -4.07 6.03 4.60
C VAL A 51 -4.13 6.31 3.09
N VAL A 52 -3.05 6.86 2.55
CA VAL A 52 -2.93 7.22 1.13
C VAL A 52 -2.19 6.16 0.32
N GLY A 53 -1.50 5.26 1.02
CA GLY A 53 -0.81 4.15 0.39
C GLY A 53 -0.14 3.24 1.38
N ILE A 54 0.42 2.15 0.86
CA ILE A 54 1.18 1.15 1.59
C ILE A 54 2.50 0.93 0.84
N THR A 55 3.58 0.78 1.58
CA THR A 55 4.87 0.31 1.07
C THR A 55 5.18 -1.03 1.74
N ILE A 56 5.46 -2.06 0.94
CA ILE A 56 5.83 -3.39 1.45
C ILE A 56 7.26 -3.69 0.99
N ILE A 57 8.15 -3.87 1.95
CA ILE A 57 9.56 -4.22 1.74
C ILE A 57 9.70 -5.74 1.79
N ASP A 58 10.68 -6.30 1.10
CA ASP A 58 10.91 -7.75 0.96
C ASP A 58 9.67 -8.48 0.40
N PHE A 59 9.00 -7.86 -0.57
CA PHE A 59 7.69 -8.33 -1.05
C PHE A 59 7.76 -9.75 -1.61
N LYS A 60 8.77 -10.08 -2.42
CA LYS A 60 8.96 -11.46 -2.92
C LYS A 60 9.25 -12.43 -1.79
N ALA A 61 10.11 -12.07 -0.84
CA ALA A 61 10.44 -12.96 0.27
C ALA A 61 9.20 -13.31 1.12
N ARG A 62 8.26 -12.38 1.26
CA ARG A 62 6.98 -12.60 1.96
C ARG A 62 6.04 -13.53 1.20
N THR A 63 5.98 -13.44 -0.12
CA THR A 63 5.08 -14.28 -0.94
C THR A 63 5.60 -15.72 -1.10
N LEU A 64 6.91 -15.93 -0.94
CA LEU A 64 7.54 -17.25 -1.03
C LEU A 64 7.48 -18.06 0.28
N LYS A 65 7.18 -17.43 1.43
CA LYS A 65 7.06 -18.13 2.73
C LYS A 65 5.81 -19.00 2.87
N THR A 66 4.90 -18.99 1.90
CA THR A 66 3.65 -19.76 1.91
C THR A 66 3.65 -20.92 0.90
N ALA A 67 4.81 -21.35 0.40
CA ALA A 67 4.96 -22.54 -0.45
C ALA A 67 5.44 -23.76 0.35
#